data_AF-A0A5J9VYJ4-F1
#
_entry.id   AF-A0A5J9VYJ4-F1
#
_cell.length_a   1.000
_cell.length_b   1.000
_cell.length_c   1.000
_cell.angle_alpha   90.00
_cell.angle_beta   90.00
_cell.angle_gamma   90.00
#
_symmetry.space_group_name_H-M   'P 1'
#
loop_
_entity.id
_entity.type
_entity.pdbx_description
1 polymer ?
#
loop_
_entity_poly.entity_id
_entity_poly.type
_entity_poly.pdbx_seq_one_letter_code
_entity_poly.pdbx_strand_id
1 'polypeptide(L)'
;MESKQRRLLALLAVACLFLPSASAATAVEYCKKGKDYPVKVSGVEIVPDPVAPGQPATFKVIASTDKPIKEGKLVIDVKYWVIFPIPVHSETHDICEETTCPATGDFVIAHSQTLPSYTPPGSYTITMTVKGANDEELSCISFGFSIGFVASS
;
A
#
# COMPACT_ATOMS: atom_id res chain seq x y z
N MET A 1 -34.75 -10.34 36.20
CA MET A 1 -34.31 -9.24 35.32
C MET A 1 -32.80 -9.31 35.03
N GLU A 2 -31.99 -9.86 35.93
CA GLU A 2 -30.54 -10.12 35.79
C GLU A 2 -30.09 -10.94 34.57
N SER A 3 -30.85 -11.98 34.17
CA SER A 3 -30.44 -12.90 33.10
C SER A 3 -30.44 -12.25 31.70
N LYS A 4 -31.37 -11.31 31.45
CA LYS A 4 -31.51 -10.63 30.15
C LYS A 4 -30.38 -9.62 29.94
N GLN A 5 -29.97 -8.93 31.01
CA GLN A 5 -28.85 -7.99 31.01
C GLN A 5 -27.51 -8.71 30.78
N ARG A 6 -27.30 -9.88 31.42
CA ARG A 6 -26.11 -10.71 31.23
C ARG A 6 -25.99 -11.28 29.80
N ARG A 7 -27.12 -11.63 29.17
CA ARG A 7 -27.17 -12.06 27.75
C ARG A 7 -26.91 -10.90 26.78
N LEU A 8 -27.46 -9.72 27.04
CA LEU A 8 -27.16 -8.52 26.23
C LEU A 8 -25.67 -8.13 26.35
N LEU A 9 -25.11 -8.15 27.56
CA LEU A 9 -23.68 -7.89 27.80
C LEU A 9 -22.77 -8.90 27.09
N ALA A 10 -23.15 -10.19 27.08
CA ALA A 10 -22.42 -11.22 26.35
C ALA A 10 -22.50 -11.06 24.82
N LEU A 11 -23.67 -10.69 24.29
CA LEU A 11 -23.86 -10.42 22.85
C LEU A 11 -23.08 -9.18 22.38
N LEU A 12 -23.01 -8.13 23.20
CA LEU A 12 -22.19 -6.94 22.92
C LEU A 12 -20.69 -7.25 22.95
N ALA A 13 -20.23 -8.12 23.86
CA ALA A 13 -18.82 -8.51 23.94
C ALA A 13 -18.35 -9.34 22.73
N VAL A 14 -19.21 -10.20 22.16
CA VAL A 14 -18.90 -11.00 20.96
C VAL A 14 -18.90 -10.13 19.68
N ALA A 15 -19.75 -9.10 19.61
CA ALA A 15 -19.80 -8.21 18.45
C ALA A 15 -18.53 -7.35 18.29
N CYS A 16 -17.85 -6.99 19.39
CA CYS A 16 -16.60 -6.22 19.33
C CYS A 16 -15.39 -7.01 18.82
N LEU A 17 -15.45 -8.35 18.79
CA LEU A 17 -14.37 -9.20 18.24
C LEU A 17 -14.37 -9.28 16.71
N PHE A 18 -15.43 -8.80 16.06
CA PHE A 18 -15.56 -8.74 14.59
C PHE A 18 -15.31 -7.33 14.03
N LEU A 19 -14.67 -6.45 14.79
CA LEU A 19 -14.20 -5.18 14.22
C LEU A 19 -13.04 -5.50 13.26
N PRO A 20 -13.17 -5.20 11.95
CA PRO A 20 -12.04 -5.32 11.05
C PRO A 20 -10.93 -4.42 11.58
N SER A 21 -9.73 -4.99 11.75
CA SER A 21 -8.53 -4.26 12.14
C SER A 21 -8.39 -3.07 11.19
N ALA A 22 -8.61 -1.86 11.68
CA ALA A 22 -8.43 -0.66 10.89
C ALA A 22 -6.95 -0.58 10.51
N SER A 23 -6.60 -0.88 9.26
CA SER A 23 -5.24 -0.70 8.77
C SER A 23 -4.96 0.80 8.78
N ALA A 24 -3.93 1.22 9.50
CA ALA A 24 -3.55 2.61 9.57
C ALA A 24 -2.91 3.03 8.25
N ALA A 25 -3.36 4.16 7.67
CA ALA A 25 -2.73 4.70 6.49
C ALA A 25 -1.26 5.08 6.78
N THR A 26 -0.35 4.49 6.03
CA THR A 26 1.08 4.78 6.09
C THR A 26 1.36 6.12 5.40
N ALA A 27 2.08 7.00 6.10
CA ALA A 27 2.51 8.27 5.54
C ALA A 27 3.58 8.06 4.46
N VAL A 28 3.62 8.94 3.47
CA VAL A 28 4.55 8.89 2.33
C VAL A 28 5.52 10.06 2.35
N GLU A 29 6.73 9.85 1.84
CA GLU A 29 7.71 10.91 1.59
C GLU A 29 7.89 11.10 0.08
N TYR A 30 7.77 12.33 -0.41
CA TYR A 30 8.07 12.62 -1.81
C TYR A 30 9.57 12.58 -2.09
N CYS A 31 9.97 11.94 -3.19
CA CYS A 31 11.38 11.78 -3.58
C CYS A 31 12.13 13.11 -3.72
N LYS A 32 11.41 14.16 -4.17
CA LYS A 32 11.94 15.52 -4.28
C LYS A 32 11.03 16.49 -3.54
N LYS A 33 11.49 16.94 -2.36
CA LYS A 33 10.78 17.94 -1.54
C LYS A 33 10.60 19.25 -2.32
N GLY A 34 9.40 19.81 -2.26
CA GLY A 34 9.05 21.08 -2.92
C GLY A 34 8.83 21.00 -4.44
N LYS A 35 8.98 19.83 -5.07
CA LYS A 35 8.55 19.66 -6.47
C LYS A 35 7.03 19.60 -6.53
N ASP A 36 6.45 20.35 -7.46
CA ASP A 36 5.02 20.29 -7.73
C ASP A 36 4.69 19.11 -8.65
N TYR A 37 4.35 17.98 -8.04
CA TYR A 37 3.92 16.77 -8.77
C TYR A 37 2.46 16.88 -9.22
N PRO A 38 2.13 16.59 -10.50
CA PRO A 38 0.75 16.56 -11.01
C PRO A 38 -0.19 15.59 -10.27
N VAL A 39 0.37 14.50 -9.74
CA VAL A 39 -0.37 13.50 -8.94
C VAL A 39 0.05 13.63 -7.49
N LYS A 40 -0.93 13.93 -6.63
CA LYS A 40 -0.75 14.02 -5.18
C LYS A 40 -1.13 12.69 -4.54
N VAL A 41 -0.32 12.23 -3.60
CA VAL A 41 -0.58 11.03 -2.81
C VAL A 41 -0.88 11.45 -1.37
N SER A 42 -2.01 10.96 -0.85
CA SER A 42 -2.48 11.24 0.51
C SER A 42 -1.99 10.20 1.51
N GLY A 43 -1.76 8.95 1.07
CA GLY A 43 -1.26 7.88 1.91
C GLY A 43 -1.28 6.53 1.21
N VAL A 44 -0.78 5.52 1.91
CA VAL A 44 -0.80 4.12 1.45
C VAL A 44 -1.47 3.25 2.51
N GLU A 45 -2.38 2.38 2.10
CA GLU A 45 -2.93 1.33 2.95
C GLU A 45 -2.25 0.01 2.59
N ILE A 46 -1.77 -0.72 3.58
CA ILE A 46 -1.10 -2.01 3.40
C ILE A 46 -1.90 -3.07 4.18
N VAL A 47 -2.27 -4.15 3.51
CA VAL A 47 -3.09 -5.21 4.11
C VAL A 47 -2.56 -6.59 3.72
N PRO A 48 -2.17 -7.45 4.68
CA PRO A 48 -1.98 -7.14 6.10
C PRO A 48 -0.74 -6.25 6.35
N ASP A 49 -0.73 -5.53 7.46
CA ASP A 49 0.45 -4.83 7.98
C ASP A 49 0.73 -5.31 9.42
N PRO A 50 1.87 -5.97 9.72
CA PRO A 50 2.97 -6.30 8.80
C PRO A 50 2.57 -7.34 7.74
N VAL A 51 3.22 -7.28 6.58
CA VAL A 51 3.02 -8.23 5.49
C VAL A 51 3.48 -9.63 5.92
N ALA A 52 2.69 -10.65 5.62
CA ALA A 52 3.02 -12.04 5.92
C ALA A 52 3.64 -12.74 4.69
N PRO A 53 4.83 -13.34 4.80
CA PRO A 53 5.42 -14.10 3.71
C PRO A 53 4.56 -15.32 3.35
N GLY A 54 4.49 -15.67 2.06
CA GLY A 54 3.68 -16.77 1.54
C GLY A 54 2.18 -16.48 1.45
N GLN A 55 1.73 -15.28 1.86
CA GLN A 55 0.33 -14.87 1.83
C GLN A 55 0.14 -13.65 0.90
N PRO A 56 -1.06 -13.45 0.33
CA PRO A 56 -1.36 -12.27 -0.45
C PRO A 56 -1.25 -11.00 0.40
N ALA A 57 -0.59 -9.98 -0.13
CA ALA A 57 -0.55 -8.64 0.42
C ALA A 57 -1.04 -7.64 -0.62
N THR A 58 -1.86 -6.69 -0.19
CA THR A 58 -2.42 -5.64 -1.03
C THR A 58 -1.88 -4.28 -0.57
N PHE A 59 -1.36 -3.51 -1.51
CA PHE A 59 -0.91 -2.14 -1.35
C PHE A 59 -1.86 -1.23 -2.10
N LYS A 60 -2.52 -0.31 -1.39
CA LYS A 60 -3.44 0.66 -1.98
C LYS A 60 -2.88 2.05 -1.81
N VAL A 61 -2.55 2.71 -2.91
CA VAL A 61 -2.09 4.10 -2.90
C VAL A 61 -3.28 5.00 -3.17
N ILE A 62 -3.56 5.90 -2.23
CA ILE A 62 -4.65 6.86 -2.32
C ILE A 62 -4.08 8.13 -2.91
N ALA A 63 -4.51 8.47 -4.13
CA ALA A 63 -3.96 9.55 -4.91
C ALA A 63 -5.03 10.44 -5.52
N SER A 64 -4.64 11.64 -5.93
CA SER A 64 -5.51 12.57 -6.64
C SER A 64 -4.78 13.36 -7.71
N THR A 65 -5.50 13.74 -8.77
CA THR A 65 -4.95 14.57 -9.85
C THR A 65 -6.02 15.38 -10.58
N ASP A 66 -5.67 16.61 -10.95
CA ASP A 66 -6.52 17.51 -11.74
C ASP A 66 -6.48 17.20 -13.24
N LYS A 67 -5.48 16.42 -13.69
CA LYS A 67 -5.28 16.10 -15.12
C LYS A 67 -5.57 14.62 -15.35
N PRO A 68 -6.45 14.27 -16.31
CA PRO A 68 -6.79 12.87 -16.55
C PRO A 68 -5.58 12.08 -17.06
N ILE A 69 -5.24 11.00 -16.36
CA ILE A 69 -4.21 10.05 -16.76
C ILE A 69 -4.89 8.97 -17.60
N LYS A 70 -4.65 8.99 -18.91
CA LYS A 70 -5.23 8.03 -19.85
C LYS A 70 -4.38 6.77 -20.02
N GLU A 71 -3.08 6.94 -19.89
CA GLU A 71 -2.05 5.92 -20.02
C GLU A 71 -0.83 6.36 -19.22
N GLY A 72 0.02 5.42 -18.85
CA GLY A 72 1.19 5.68 -18.03
C GLY A 72 1.73 4.42 -17.39
N LYS A 73 2.88 4.57 -16.73
CA LYS A 73 3.60 3.47 -16.10
C LYS A 73 3.72 3.71 -14.60
N LEU A 74 3.54 2.63 -13.85
CA LEU A 74 3.83 2.55 -12.43
C LEU A 74 5.15 1.80 -12.25
N VAL A 75 6.20 2.50 -11.83
CA VAL A 75 7.51 1.91 -11.54
C VAL A 75 7.63 1.74 -10.03
N ILE A 76 7.94 0.51 -9.60
CA ILE A 76 8.05 0.14 -8.18
C ILE A 76 9.46 -0.38 -7.95
N ASP A 77 10.22 0.30 -7.10
CA ASP A 77 11.54 -0.11 -6.66
C ASP A 77 11.53 -0.46 -5.18
N VAL A 78 11.96 -1.67 -4.84
CA VAL A 78 11.94 -2.17 -3.47
C VAL A 78 13.36 -2.29 -2.93
N LYS A 79 13.58 -1.73 -1.75
CA LYS A 79 14.84 -1.83 -1.01
C LYS A 79 14.63 -2.54 0.32
N TYR A 80 15.54 -3.44 0.66
CA TYR A 80 15.59 -4.10 1.96
C TYR A 80 16.60 -3.41 2.88
N TRP A 81 16.19 -3.11 4.12
CA TRP A 81 17.04 -2.45 5.11
C TRP A 81 17.80 -3.48 5.96
N VAL A 82 19.09 -3.68 5.65
CA VAL A 82 19.99 -4.56 6.41
C VAL A 82 21.02 -3.72 7.17
N ILE A 83 22.22 -3.53 6.61
CA ILE A 83 23.24 -2.59 7.10
C ILE A 83 23.14 -1.25 6.35
N PHE A 84 22.71 -1.33 5.09
CA PHE A 84 22.43 -0.22 4.18
C PHE A 84 21.24 -0.63 3.27
N PRO A 85 20.57 0.32 2.60
CA PRO A 85 19.41 -0.02 1.76
C PRO A 85 19.86 -0.71 0.47
N ILE A 86 19.53 -1.99 0.31
CA ILE A 86 19.91 -2.81 -0.85
C ILE A 86 18.70 -2.96 -1.78
N PRO A 87 18.81 -2.67 -3.10
CA PRO A 87 17.73 -2.94 -4.05
C PRO A 87 17.53 -4.45 -4.17
N VAL A 88 16.30 -4.92 -3.98
CA VAL A 88 15.97 -6.35 -3.99
C VAL A 88 14.95 -6.72 -5.07
N HIS A 89 14.14 -5.76 -5.51
CA HIS A 89 13.13 -5.96 -6.55
C HIS A 89 12.88 -4.66 -7.29
N SER A 90 12.54 -4.76 -8.56
CA SER A 90 12.11 -3.63 -9.39
C SER A 90 11.15 -4.15 -10.44
N GLU A 91 10.03 -3.47 -10.61
CA GLU A 91 8.99 -3.85 -11.56
C GLU A 91 8.30 -2.63 -12.16
N THR A 92 7.64 -2.84 -13.28
CA THR A 92 6.91 -1.79 -13.99
C THR A 92 5.61 -2.36 -14.50
N HIS A 93 4.51 -1.71 -14.12
CA HIS A 93 3.15 -2.06 -14.50
C HIS A 93 2.49 -0.92 -15.25
N ASP A 94 1.50 -1.20 -16.08
CA ASP A 94 0.68 -0.14 -16.67
C ASP A 94 -0.31 0.38 -15.63
N ILE A 95 -0.41 1.70 -15.48
CA ILE A 95 -1.25 2.30 -14.43
C ILE A 95 -2.73 1.91 -14.58
N CYS A 96 -3.18 1.71 -15.82
CA CYS A 96 -4.56 1.34 -16.14
C CYS A 96 -4.88 -0.14 -15.88
N GLU A 97 -3.89 -0.97 -15.56
CA GLU A 97 -4.12 -2.32 -15.05
C GLU A 97 -4.36 -2.30 -13.53
N GLU A 98 -3.76 -1.33 -12.83
CA GLU A 98 -3.81 -1.19 -11.38
C GLU A 98 -4.89 -0.21 -10.88
N THR A 99 -5.48 0.59 -11.80
CA THR A 99 -6.58 1.52 -11.52
C THR A 99 -7.49 1.73 -12.74
N THR A 100 -8.65 2.37 -12.54
CA THR A 100 -9.59 2.68 -13.63
C THR A 100 -9.14 3.91 -14.42
N CYS A 101 -8.99 3.76 -15.73
CA CYS A 101 -8.62 4.84 -16.64
C CYS A 101 -9.82 5.44 -17.41
N PRO A 102 -9.83 6.76 -17.67
CA PRO A 102 -8.83 7.73 -17.24
C PRO A 102 -8.93 8.03 -15.74
N ALA A 103 -7.79 7.98 -15.03
CA ALA A 103 -7.73 8.32 -13.62
C ALA A 103 -7.77 9.85 -13.46
N THR A 104 -8.74 10.36 -12.71
CA THR A 104 -8.96 11.80 -12.50
C THR A 104 -9.69 12.03 -11.17
N GLY A 105 -9.49 13.19 -10.55
CA GLY A 105 -9.99 13.44 -9.20
C GLY A 105 -9.28 12.53 -8.20
N ASP A 106 -10.02 12.00 -7.24
CA ASP A 106 -9.50 11.02 -6.27
C ASP A 106 -9.58 9.60 -6.85
N PHE A 107 -8.50 8.85 -6.75
CA PHE A 107 -8.40 7.48 -7.25
C PHE A 107 -7.49 6.63 -6.37
N VAL A 108 -7.59 5.31 -6.55
CA VAL A 108 -6.79 4.33 -5.82
C VAL A 108 -6.05 3.46 -6.81
N ILE A 109 -4.74 3.32 -6.62
CA ILE A 109 -3.90 2.34 -7.31
C ILE A 109 -3.76 1.14 -6.37
N ALA A 110 -4.25 -0.02 -6.75
CA ALA A 110 -4.32 -1.19 -5.86
C ALA A 110 -3.57 -2.38 -6.45
N HIS A 111 -2.40 -2.68 -5.87
CA HIS A 111 -1.55 -3.78 -6.30
C HIS A 111 -1.57 -4.92 -5.27
N SER A 112 -1.84 -6.15 -5.71
CA SER A 112 -1.85 -7.33 -4.85
C SER A 112 -0.83 -8.35 -5.32
N GLN A 113 0.06 -8.79 -4.42
CA GLN A 113 1.07 -9.80 -4.73
C GLN A 113 1.26 -10.76 -3.57
N THR A 114 1.60 -12.01 -3.88
CA THR A 114 1.98 -13.01 -2.88
C THR A 114 3.49 -13.06 -2.81
N LEU A 115 4.06 -12.61 -1.69
CA LEU A 115 5.51 -12.69 -1.49
C LEU A 115 5.91 -14.14 -1.22
N PRO A 116 7.06 -14.61 -1.73
CA PRO A 116 7.52 -15.96 -1.44
C PRO A 116 7.66 -16.24 0.06
N SER A 117 7.43 -17.48 0.49
CA SER A 117 7.51 -17.87 1.91
C SER A 117 8.91 -17.76 2.51
N TYR A 118 9.95 -17.74 1.68
CA TYR A 118 11.35 -17.55 2.08
C TYR A 118 11.77 -16.07 2.13
N THR A 119 10.85 -15.13 1.94
CA THR A 119 11.14 -13.69 2.02
C THR A 119 11.57 -13.34 3.45
N PRO A 120 12.76 -12.73 3.65
CA PRO A 120 13.23 -12.39 5.00
C PRO A 120 12.28 -11.42 5.73
N PRO A 121 12.12 -11.58 7.05
CA PRO A 121 11.43 -10.57 7.85
C PRO A 121 12.30 -9.33 8.02
N GLY A 122 11.66 -8.16 8.16
CA GLY A 122 12.37 -6.91 8.40
C GLY A 122 11.71 -5.71 7.74
N SER A 123 12.45 -4.61 7.68
CA SER A 123 11.97 -3.34 7.12
C SER A 123 12.35 -3.20 5.65
N TYR A 124 11.37 -2.82 4.85
CA TYR A 124 11.52 -2.59 3.43
C TYR A 124 11.05 -1.17 3.10
N THR A 125 11.54 -0.65 1.99
CA THR A 125 11.14 0.65 1.47
C THR A 125 10.73 0.48 0.02
N ILE A 126 9.55 0.95 -0.31
CA ILE A 126 9.07 1.03 -1.69
C ILE A 126 9.26 2.47 -2.13
N THR A 127 9.95 2.67 -3.26
CA THR A 127 9.88 3.89 -4.04
C THR A 127 8.95 3.64 -5.21
N MET A 128 7.89 4.45 -5.32
CA MET A 128 6.89 4.34 -6.35
C MET A 128 6.92 5.60 -7.22
N THR A 129 7.08 5.41 -8.53
CA THR A 129 7.13 6.48 -9.52
C THR A 129 6.01 6.30 -10.53
N VAL A 130 5.14 7.29 -10.65
CA VAL A 130 4.10 7.34 -11.68
C VAL A 130 4.63 8.16 -12.85
N LYS A 131 4.68 7.55 -14.03
CA LYS A 131 5.06 8.20 -15.28
C LYS A 131 3.87 8.32 -16.23
N GLY A 132 3.76 9.44 -16.93
CA GLY A 132 2.78 9.65 -17.98
C GLY A 132 3.19 9.03 -19.32
N ALA A 133 2.43 9.34 -20.37
CA ALA A 133 2.61 8.81 -21.72
C ALA A 133 3.98 9.14 -22.34
N ASN A 134 4.59 10.27 -21.98
CA ASN A 134 5.87 10.74 -22.52
C ASN A 134 7.03 10.53 -21.52
N ASP A 135 6.91 9.53 -20.64
CA ASP A 135 7.84 9.26 -19.54
C ASP A 135 8.02 10.42 -18.56
N GLU A 136 7.13 11.42 -18.57
CA GLU A 136 7.14 12.50 -17.60
C GLU A 136 6.77 12.00 -16.21
N GLU A 137 7.55 12.38 -15.20
CA GLU A 137 7.32 11.98 -13.82
C GLU A 137 6.15 12.76 -13.22
N LEU A 138 4.99 12.11 -13.10
CA LEU A 138 3.75 12.65 -12.55
C LEU A 138 3.70 12.58 -11.02
N SER A 139 4.33 11.58 -10.41
CA SER A 139 4.56 11.49 -8.97
C SER A 139 5.79 10.65 -8.67
N CYS A 140 6.46 10.92 -7.55
CA CYS A 140 7.46 10.03 -6.98
C CYS A 140 7.37 10.09 -5.46
N ILE A 141 7.06 8.95 -4.86
CA ILE A 141 6.93 8.78 -3.41
C ILE A 141 7.78 7.62 -2.91
N SER A 142 8.07 7.62 -1.62
CA SER A 142 8.73 6.56 -0.90
C SER A 142 8.01 6.32 0.42
N PHE A 143 7.81 5.05 0.79
CA PHE A 143 7.22 4.68 2.07
C PHE A 143 7.82 3.37 2.57
N GLY A 144 7.82 3.23 3.90
CA GLY A 144 8.30 2.02 4.57
C GLY A 144 7.17 1.02 4.78
N PHE A 145 7.48 -0.27 4.71
CA PHE A 145 6.61 -1.34 5.17
C PHE A 145 7.44 -2.43 5.85
N SER A 146 6.79 -3.32 6.60
CA SER A 146 7.48 -4.39 7.30
C SER A 146 6.94 -5.76 6.91
N ILE A 147 7.85 -6.74 6.84
CA ILE A 147 7.52 -8.15 6.64
C ILE A 147 7.71 -8.87 7.97
N GLY A 148 6.67 -9.57 8.42
CA GLY A 148 6.63 -10.31 9.68
C GLY A 148 7.37 -11.65 9.62
N PHE A 149 7.69 -12.20 10.80
CA PHE A 149 8.40 -13.47 10.96
C PHE A 149 7.57 -14.72 10.65
N VAL A 150 6.25 -14.58 10.51
CA VAL A 150 5.32 -15.71 10.38
C VAL A 150 4.87 -15.86 8.93
N ALA A 151 5.41 -16.88 8.26
CA ALA A 151 4.73 -17.48 7.12
C ALA A 151 3.51 -18.22 7.67
N SER A 152 2.29 -17.76 7.35
CA SER A 152 1.09 -18.51 7.75
C SER A 152 1.12 -19.83 7.00
N SER A 153 1.35 -20.90 7.77
CA SER A 153 1.46 -22.29 7.32
C SER A 153 0.10 -22.85 6.92
#